data_AF-A0A7V7E8V4-F1
#
_entry.id   AF-A0A7V7E8V4-F1
#
_cell.length_a   1.000
_cell.length_b   1.000
_cell.length_c   1.000
_cell.angle_alpha   90.00
_cell.angle_beta   90.00
_cell.angle_gamma   90.00
#
_symmetry.space_group_name_H-M   'P 1'
#
loop_
_entity.id
_entity.type
_entity.pdbx_description
1 polymer ?
#
loop_
_entity_poly.entity_id
_entity_poly.type
_entity_poly.pdbx_seq_one_letter_code
_entity_poly.pdbx_strand_id
1 'polypeptide(L)'
;LLATTDMLTADPIKLRQMEDLQASLVQVIPPGIHDNNPVKDAIVLKDAKGKDMTIYRATRDNKVTGVAYEVFGSGYGGEIRLILGIDPDGKVLGVRATEHKETPGLGDKIDAAKTNWITAFNGLFLGSPPVDKWKVKKDGGQFDQFSGATITPRAVVGAIRGGLEFFAEHKAQMLEMH
;
A
#
# COMPACT_ATOMS: atom_id res chain seq x y z
N LEU A 1 -36.74 -27.09 -2.46
CA LEU A 1 -36.07 -26.33 -1.38
C LEU A 1 -34.59 -26.28 -1.73
N LEU A 2 -34.05 -25.12 -2.12
CA LEU A 2 -32.61 -24.76 -2.20
C LEU A 2 -32.47 -23.53 -3.13
N ALA A 3 -32.75 -22.30 -2.65
CA ALA A 3 -32.34 -21.04 -3.32
C ALA A 3 -32.70 -19.78 -2.49
N THR A 4 -32.46 -19.74 -1.17
CA THR A 4 -32.71 -18.52 -0.37
C THR A 4 -31.69 -18.37 0.76
N THR A 5 -30.39 -18.27 0.43
CA THR A 5 -29.35 -17.94 1.44
C THR A 5 -28.31 -16.92 1.00
N ASP A 6 -28.33 -16.44 -0.25
CA ASP A 6 -27.25 -15.55 -0.76
C ASP A 6 -27.51 -14.05 -0.56
N MET A 7 -28.71 -13.63 -0.12
CA MET A 7 -29.05 -12.21 0.01
C MET A 7 -28.77 -11.60 1.40
N LEU A 8 -28.51 -12.40 2.44
CA LEU A 8 -28.24 -11.90 3.80
C LEU A 8 -26.76 -11.96 4.20
N THR A 9 -25.92 -12.66 3.44
CA THR A 9 -24.48 -12.83 3.71
C THR A 9 -23.60 -11.79 3.00
N ALA A 10 -24.13 -11.07 2.00
CA ALA A 10 -23.39 -10.04 1.27
C ALA A 10 -23.08 -8.80 2.14
N ASP A 11 -24.00 -8.38 3.00
CA ASP A 11 -23.84 -7.21 3.86
C ASP A 11 -22.71 -7.35 4.90
N PRO A 12 -22.60 -8.44 5.69
CA PRO A 12 -21.53 -8.56 6.69
C PRO A 12 -20.13 -8.73 6.07
N ILE A 13 -20.01 -9.34 4.89
CA ILE A 13 -18.73 -9.47 4.19
C ILE A 13 -18.23 -8.10 3.74
N LYS A 14 -19.12 -7.31 3.12
CA LYS A 14 -18.78 -5.97 2.65
C LYS A 14 -18.43 -5.04 3.80
N LEU A 15 -19.15 -5.13 4.92
CA LEU A 15 -18.85 -4.36 6.12
C LEU A 15 -17.44 -4.67 6.65
N ARG A 16 -17.10 -5.96 6.80
CA ARG A 16 -15.76 -6.37 7.25
C ARG A 16 -14.66 -5.88 6.33
N GLN A 17 -14.85 -5.98 5.02
CA GLN A 17 -13.87 -5.48 4.04
C GLN A 17 -13.66 -3.95 4.16
N MET A 18 -14.73 -3.19 4.43
CA MET A 18 -14.64 -1.76 4.67
C MET A 18 -13.93 -1.44 5.99
N GLU A 19 -14.19 -2.21 7.04
CA GLU A 19 -13.50 -2.08 8.33
C GLU A 19 -12.00 -2.39 8.20
N ASP A 20 -11.64 -3.49 7.52
CA ASP A 20 -10.26 -3.88 7.26
C ASP A 20 -9.52 -2.83 6.42
N LEU A 21 -10.18 -2.29 5.38
CA LEU A 21 -9.64 -1.20 4.58
C LEU A 21 -9.41 0.05 5.42
N GLN A 22 -10.39 0.46 6.22
CA GLN A 22 -10.28 1.64 7.08
C GLN A 22 -9.16 1.45 8.11
N ALA A 23 -9.08 0.28 8.74
CA ALA A 23 -8.01 -0.06 9.67
C ALA A 23 -6.64 -0.03 9.00
N SER A 24 -6.55 -0.47 7.74
CA SER A 24 -5.32 -0.44 6.95
C SER A 24 -4.91 0.99 6.58
N LEU A 25 -5.87 1.84 6.20
CA LEU A 25 -5.62 3.24 5.84
C LEU A 25 -5.08 4.05 7.03
N VAL A 26 -5.64 3.87 8.23
CA VAL A 26 -5.16 4.56 9.44
C VAL A 26 -3.72 4.19 9.79
N GLN A 27 -3.24 3.03 9.35
CA GLN A 27 -1.86 2.62 9.59
C GLN A 27 -0.84 3.24 8.63
N VAL A 28 -1.28 3.78 7.50
CA VAL A 28 -0.40 4.38 6.48
C VAL A 28 -0.64 5.87 6.25
N ILE A 29 -1.79 6.40 6.69
CA ILE A 29 -2.10 7.83 6.73
C ILE A 29 -2.13 8.25 8.20
N PRO A 30 -1.15 9.05 8.66
CA PRO A 30 -1.13 9.55 10.03
C PRO A 30 -2.40 10.37 10.36
N PRO A 31 -3.06 10.16 11.51
CA PRO A 31 -4.32 10.85 11.83
C PRO A 31 -4.17 12.37 11.98
N GLY A 32 -2.95 12.88 12.22
CA GLY A 32 -2.68 14.30 12.38
C GLY A 32 -2.70 15.10 11.08
N ILE A 33 -2.71 14.45 9.91
CA ILE A 33 -2.60 15.15 8.62
C ILE A 33 -3.93 15.35 7.91
N HIS A 34 -5.04 14.78 8.40
CA HIS A 34 -6.35 14.87 7.74
C HIS A 34 -7.49 15.10 8.73
N ASP A 35 -8.61 15.64 8.23
CA ASP A 35 -9.88 15.82 8.94
C ASP A 35 -11.05 15.12 8.22
N ASN A 36 -10.83 14.64 6.99
CA ASN A 36 -11.80 13.88 6.21
C ASN A 36 -11.79 12.37 6.52
N ASN A 37 -12.72 11.64 5.90
CA ASN A 37 -12.70 10.19 5.82
C ASN A 37 -12.15 9.77 4.44
N PRO A 38 -10.90 9.26 4.35
CA PRO A 38 -10.27 8.93 3.06
C PRO A 38 -11.01 7.86 2.25
N VAL A 39 -11.75 6.96 2.91
CA VAL A 39 -12.56 5.94 2.23
C VAL A 39 -13.70 6.56 1.41
N LYS A 40 -14.25 7.69 1.89
CA LYS A 40 -15.34 8.41 1.21
C LYS A 40 -14.83 9.36 0.12
N ASP A 41 -13.56 9.74 0.19
CA ASP A 41 -12.89 10.65 -0.74
C ASP A 41 -11.95 9.86 -1.68
N ALA A 42 -12.52 8.83 -2.29
CA ALA A 42 -11.80 7.94 -3.19
C ALA A 42 -11.99 8.38 -4.65
N ILE A 43 -10.91 8.39 -5.42
CA ILE A 43 -10.92 8.57 -6.87
C ILE A 43 -10.42 7.29 -7.55
N VAL A 44 -10.77 7.11 -8.82
CA VAL A 44 -10.28 5.98 -9.63
C VAL A 44 -9.39 6.53 -10.74
N LEU A 45 -8.15 6.03 -10.79
CA LEU A 45 -7.19 6.32 -11.85
C LEU A 45 -6.81 5.02 -12.55
N LYS A 46 -6.25 5.12 -13.75
CA LYS A 46 -5.76 3.95 -14.49
C LYS A 46 -4.25 3.84 -14.35
N ASP A 47 -3.74 2.65 -14.05
CA ASP A 47 -2.31 2.39 -14.13
C ASP A 47 -1.83 2.36 -15.60
N ALA A 48 -0.51 2.24 -15.80
CA ALA A 48 0.09 2.14 -17.14
C ALA A 48 -0.41 0.94 -17.98
N LYS A 49 -1.05 -0.06 -17.35
CA LYS A 49 -1.65 -1.23 -17.99
C LYS A 49 -3.16 -1.07 -18.21
N GLY A 50 -3.73 0.09 -17.87
CA GLY A 50 -5.15 0.40 -18.00
C GLY A 50 -6.03 -0.18 -16.88
N LYS A 51 -5.43 -0.77 -15.83
CA LYS A 51 -6.13 -1.31 -14.66
C LYS A 51 -6.60 -0.17 -13.77
N ASP A 52 -7.83 -0.26 -13.30
CA ASP A 52 -8.40 0.71 -12.36
C ASP A 52 -7.74 0.57 -10.98
N MET A 53 -7.33 1.71 -10.43
CA MET A 53 -6.66 1.89 -9.16
C MET A 53 -7.47 2.87 -8.31
N THR A 54 -7.99 2.39 -7.18
CA THR A 54 -8.71 3.22 -6.22
C THR A 54 -7.71 3.95 -5.33
N ILE A 55 -7.79 5.28 -5.32
CA ILE A 55 -6.91 6.17 -4.57
C ILE A 55 -7.73 6.85 -3.49
N TYR A 56 -7.38 6.61 -2.24
CA TYR A 56 -8.00 7.21 -1.06
C TYR A 56 -7.27 8.50 -0.71
N ARG A 57 -7.96 9.64 -0.72
CA ARG A 57 -7.35 10.94 -0.44
C ARG A 57 -7.57 11.34 1.00
N ALA A 58 -6.48 11.63 1.69
CA ALA A 58 -6.49 12.29 2.99
C ALA A 58 -6.47 13.80 2.74
N THR A 59 -7.46 14.50 3.27
CA THR A 59 -7.58 15.96 3.12
C THR A 59 -7.68 16.64 4.47
N ARG A 60 -7.14 17.85 4.55
CA ARG A 60 -7.27 18.77 5.68
C ARG A 60 -7.48 20.17 5.16
N ASP A 61 -8.44 20.89 5.73
CA ASP A 61 -8.71 22.28 5.32
C ASP A 61 -8.87 22.43 3.79
N ASN A 62 -9.56 21.47 3.15
CA ASN A 62 -9.75 21.38 1.68
C ASN A 62 -8.45 21.27 0.86
N LYS A 63 -7.38 20.70 1.42
CA LYS A 63 -6.15 20.38 0.71
C LYS A 63 -5.81 18.91 0.86
N VAL A 64 -5.38 18.26 -0.22
CA VAL A 64 -4.84 16.89 -0.14
C VAL A 64 -3.52 16.91 0.63
N THR A 65 -3.47 16.19 1.74
CA THR A 65 -2.32 16.07 2.65
C THR A 65 -1.69 14.69 2.61
N GLY A 66 -2.35 13.73 1.96
CA GLY A 66 -1.79 12.42 1.68
C GLY A 66 -2.73 11.63 0.79
N VAL A 67 -2.20 10.59 0.17
CA VAL A 67 -2.97 9.61 -0.60
C VAL A 67 -2.57 8.22 -0.18
N ALA A 68 -3.49 7.27 -0.30
CA ALA A 68 -3.18 5.86 -0.11
C ALA A 68 -3.89 4.99 -1.14
N TYR A 69 -3.25 3.90 -1.54
CA TYR A 69 -3.82 2.93 -2.48
C TYR A 69 -3.13 1.58 -2.34
N GLU A 70 -3.78 0.56 -2.90
CA GLU A 70 -3.26 -0.80 -2.89
C GLU A 70 -2.17 -0.97 -3.95
N VAL A 71 -1.06 -1.61 -3.58
CA VAL A 71 -0.02 -2.04 -4.50
C VAL A 71 0.27 -3.52 -4.29
N PHE A 72 0.68 -4.21 -5.35
CA PHE A 72 0.75 -5.66 -5.37
C PHE A 72 2.15 -6.14 -5.74
N GLY A 73 2.63 -7.14 -5.01
CA GLY A 73 3.90 -7.82 -5.28
C GLY A 73 3.69 -9.33 -5.43
N SER A 74 4.51 -9.98 -6.27
CA SER A 74 4.49 -11.44 -6.41
C SER A 74 5.49 -12.08 -5.44
N GLY A 75 5.00 -12.50 -4.27
CA GLY A 75 5.75 -13.19 -3.23
C GLY A 75 6.02 -14.66 -3.52
N TYR A 76 6.55 -15.37 -2.52
CA TYR A 76 6.81 -16.81 -2.64
C TYR A 76 5.52 -17.64 -2.53
N GLY A 77 4.63 -17.26 -1.60
CA GLY A 77 3.35 -17.92 -1.35
C GLY A 77 2.20 -17.40 -2.22
N GLY A 78 2.46 -16.44 -3.12
CA GLY A 78 1.47 -15.85 -4.00
C GLY A 78 1.49 -14.31 -3.98
N GLU A 79 0.36 -13.71 -4.30
CA GLU A 79 0.22 -12.25 -4.29
C GLU A 79 0.34 -11.70 -2.86
N ILE A 80 1.10 -10.60 -2.74
CA ILE A 80 1.22 -9.78 -1.55
C ILE A 80 0.49 -8.49 -1.83
N ARG A 81 -0.59 -8.24 -1.08
CA ARG A 81 -1.34 -6.99 -1.10
C ARG A 81 -0.74 -6.07 -0.06
N LEU A 82 -0.34 -4.88 -0.50
CA LEU A 82 0.16 -3.82 0.34
C LEU A 82 -0.76 -2.61 0.22
N ILE A 83 -0.88 -1.83 1.28
CA ILE A 83 -1.39 -0.46 1.20
C ILE A 83 -0.22 0.49 1.37
N LEU A 84 -0.11 1.46 0.47
CA LEU A 84 0.97 2.43 0.41
C LEU A 84 0.39 3.83 0.61
N GLY A 85 0.82 4.53 1.65
CA GLY A 85 0.50 5.94 1.91
C GLY A 85 1.64 6.86 1.47
N ILE A 86 1.32 7.95 0.79
CA ILE A 86 2.28 8.90 0.22
C ILE A 86 1.81 10.33 0.49
N ASP A 87 2.74 11.22 0.84
CA ASP A 87 2.48 12.65 1.03
C ASP A 87 2.49 13.43 -0.31
N PRO A 88 2.07 14.71 -0.32
CA PRO A 88 2.06 15.52 -1.54
C PRO A 88 3.46 15.76 -2.15
N ASP A 89 4.53 15.55 -1.38
CA ASP A 89 5.91 15.68 -1.84
C ASP A 89 6.43 14.37 -2.45
N GLY A 90 5.67 13.27 -2.38
CA GLY A 90 6.04 11.96 -2.89
C GLY A 90 6.79 11.09 -1.89
N LYS A 91 6.80 11.44 -0.60
CA LYS A 91 7.40 10.64 0.46
C LYS A 91 6.42 9.63 0.99
N VAL A 92 6.92 8.44 1.29
CA VAL A 92 6.16 7.37 1.94
C VAL A 92 5.75 7.83 3.34
N LEU A 93 4.44 7.94 3.58
CA LEU A 93 3.86 8.14 4.91
C LEU A 93 3.86 6.81 5.70
N GLY A 94 3.56 5.71 5.01
CA GLY A 94 3.54 4.37 5.60
C GLY A 94 3.28 3.28 4.57
N VAL A 95 3.71 2.06 4.90
CA VAL A 95 3.38 0.85 4.13
C VAL A 95 2.91 -0.25 5.07
N ARG A 96 1.85 -0.99 4.70
CA ARG A 96 1.42 -2.20 5.42
C ARG A 96 1.11 -3.32 4.45
N ALA A 97 1.49 -4.54 4.82
CA ALA A 97 1.00 -5.74 4.18
C ALA A 97 -0.37 -6.07 4.76
N THR A 98 -1.41 -6.02 3.93
CA THR A 98 -2.80 -6.27 4.35
C THR A 98 -3.22 -7.70 4.06
N GLU A 99 -2.63 -8.35 3.05
CA GLU A 99 -2.89 -9.74 2.71
C GLU A 99 -1.63 -10.39 2.12
N HIS A 100 -1.24 -11.57 2.63
CA HIS A 100 -0.17 -12.38 2.05
C HIS A 100 -0.23 -13.83 2.55
N LYS A 101 0.42 -14.75 1.82
CA LYS A 101 0.53 -16.18 2.18
C LYS A 101 1.96 -16.65 2.39
N GLU A 102 2.85 -15.71 2.69
CA GLU A 102 4.27 -15.99 2.90
C GLU A 102 4.52 -16.95 4.07
N THR A 103 5.60 -17.72 3.98
CA THR A 103 5.93 -18.75 4.96
C THR A 103 6.18 -18.15 6.35
N PRO A 104 5.49 -18.63 7.41
CA PRO A 104 5.71 -18.20 8.78
C PRO A 104 7.17 -18.34 9.23
N GLY A 105 7.71 -17.31 9.89
CA GLY A 105 9.10 -17.25 10.36
C GLY A 105 10.14 -16.92 9.29
N LEU A 106 9.74 -16.88 8.00
CA LEU A 106 10.65 -16.63 6.89
C LEU A 106 10.27 -15.35 6.13
N GLY A 107 9.12 -15.34 5.46
CA GLY A 107 8.65 -14.23 4.62
C GLY A 107 7.59 -13.35 5.28
N ASP A 108 6.93 -13.84 6.34
CA ASP A 108 5.92 -13.10 7.11
C ASP A 108 6.47 -11.92 7.91
N LYS A 109 7.78 -11.71 7.90
CA LYS A 109 8.46 -10.57 8.52
C LYS A 109 8.08 -9.22 7.90
N ILE A 110 7.42 -9.22 6.75
CA ILE A 110 6.81 -8.02 6.14
C ILE A 110 5.62 -7.48 6.95
N ASP A 111 5.05 -8.29 7.84
CA ASP A 111 4.00 -7.86 8.75
C ASP A 111 4.58 -6.94 9.83
N ALA A 112 4.02 -5.73 9.94
CA ALA A 112 4.41 -4.73 10.92
C ALA A 112 4.17 -5.19 12.36
N ALA A 113 3.28 -6.15 12.60
CA ALA A 113 3.06 -6.76 13.90
C ALA A 113 4.22 -7.67 14.34
N LYS A 114 5.04 -8.14 13.38
CA LYS A 114 6.15 -9.07 13.63
C LYS A 114 7.50 -8.40 13.61
N THR A 115 7.73 -7.49 12.65
CA THR A 115 9.01 -6.79 12.54
C THR A 115 8.84 -5.37 12.01
N ASN A 116 9.87 -4.55 12.24
CA ASN A 116 9.92 -3.16 11.76
C ASN A 116 10.46 -3.07 10.32
N TRP A 117 10.59 -4.18 9.61
CA TRP A 117 11.20 -4.18 8.28
C TRP A 117 10.40 -3.34 7.28
N ILE A 118 9.07 -3.45 7.30
CA ILE A 118 8.19 -2.70 6.39
C ILE A 118 8.08 -1.21 6.74
N THR A 119 8.44 -0.81 7.96
CA THR A 119 8.43 0.61 8.35
C THR A 119 9.72 1.33 7.97
N ALA A 120 10.76 0.59 7.56
CA ALA A 120 12.01 1.18 7.04
C ALA A 120 11.82 1.98 5.75
N PHE A 121 10.68 1.84 5.09
CA PHE A 121 10.31 2.62 3.90
C PHE A 121 9.76 4.01 4.23
N ASN A 122 9.33 4.26 5.47
CA ASN A 122 8.73 5.52 5.86
C ASN A 122 9.73 6.68 5.67
N GLY A 123 9.26 7.77 5.07
CA GLY A 123 10.07 8.96 4.76
C GLY A 123 10.95 8.83 3.52
N LEU A 124 11.04 7.65 2.89
CA LEU A 124 11.73 7.47 1.61
C LEU A 124 10.87 7.98 0.45
N PHE A 125 11.51 8.31 -0.67
CA PHE A 125 10.86 8.78 -1.89
C PHE A 125 11.68 8.39 -3.13
N LEU A 126 11.12 8.55 -4.33
CA LEU A 126 11.90 8.32 -5.56
C LEU A 126 13.05 9.33 -5.66
N GLY A 127 14.28 8.83 -5.61
CA GLY A 127 15.49 9.65 -5.55
C GLY A 127 16.19 9.60 -4.18
N SER A 128 15.50 9.15 -3.12
CA SER A 128 16.10 8.85 -1.83
C SER A 128 15.51 7.56 -1.22
N PRO A 129 16.13 6.39 -1.48
CA PRO A 129 17.40 6.23 -2.18
C PRO A 129 17.28 6.37 -3.71
N PRO A 130 18.40 6.48 -4.45
CA PRO A 130 18.40 6.44 -5.91
C PRO A 130 17.59 5.28 -6.46
N VAL A 131 16.92 5.46 -7.60
CA VAL A 131 15.96 4.47 -8.15
C VAL A 131 16.59 3.09 -8.34
N ASP A 132 17.87 2.99 -8.69
CA ASP A 132 18.60 1.74 -8.84
C ASP A 132 18.83 1.00 -7.50
N LYS A 133 18.76 1.72 -6.39
CA LYS A 133 18.92 1.21 -5.02
C LYS A 133 17.63 0.73 -4.38
N TRP A 134 16.50 0.88 -5.06
CA TRP A 134 15.22 0.25 -4.69
C TRP A 134 15.21 -1.25 -4.99
N LYS A 135 16.12 -1.96 -4.32
CA LYS A 135 16.30 -3.42 -4.37
C LYS A 135 16.77 -3.92 -3.00
N VAL A 136 16.77 -5.24 -2.83
CA VAL A 136 17.41 -5.83 -1.66
C VAL A 136 18.93 -5.70 -1.73
N LYS A 137 19.64 -5.69 -0.60
CA LYS A 137 21.10 -5.59 -0.51
C LYS A 137 21.81 -6.67 -1.32
N LYS A 138 21.25 -7.89 -1.35
CA LYS A 138 21.77 -9.00 -2.18
C LYS A 138 21.83 -8.67 -3.68
N ASP A 139 20.97 -7.75 -4.13
CA ASP A 139 20.88 -7.31 -5.53
C ASP A 139 21.49 -5.91 -5.72
N GLY A 140 22.32 -5.44 -4.78
CA GLY A 140 23.01 -4.16 -4.83
C GLY A 140 22.18 -2.94 -4.40
N GLY A 141 21.01 -3.16 -3.79
CA GLY A 141 20.15 -2.11 -3.26
C GLY A 141 20.35 -1.82 -1.77
N GLN A 142 19.37 -1.13 -1.17
CA GLN A 142 19.45 -0.63 0.20
C GLN A 142 18.72 -1.51 1.24
N PHE A 143 17.76 -2.33 0.83
CA PHE A 143 16.84 -3.00 1.76
C PHE A 143 17.33 -4.38 2.17
N ASP A 144 17.24 -4.74 3.45
CA ASP A 144 17.63 -6.07 3.89
C ASP A 144 16.71 -7.16 3.31
N GLN A 145 17.29 -8.29 2.89
CA GLN A 145 16.54 -9.52 2.64
C GLN A 145 16.40 -10.35 3.92
N PHE A 146 15.45 -11.29 3.94
CA PHE A 146 15.36 -12.26 5.02
C PHE A 146 16.31 -13.43 4.77
N SER A 147 16.90 -13.95 5.84
CA SER A 147 17.72 -15.17 5.75
C SER A 147 16.88 -16.31 5.16
N GLY A 148 17.35 -16.92 4.08
CA GLY A 148 16.63 -17.98 3.35
C GLY A 148 15.42 -17.52 2.52
N ALA A 149 15.02 -16.25 2.55
CA ALA A 149 13.91 -15.72 1.74
C ALA A 149 14.23 -14.36 1.11
N THR A 150 14.58 -14.40 -0.18
CA THR A 150 14.81 -13.20 -0.99
C THR A 150 13.67 -12.86 -1.93
N ILE A 151 12.72 -13.77 -2.15
CA ILE A 151 11.59 -13.53 -3.08
C ILE A 151 10.63 -12.50 -2.47
N THR A 152 10.20 -12.70 -1.22
CA THR A 152 9.29 -11.80 -0.50
C THR A 152 9.79 -10.36 -0.43
N PRO A 153 11.03 -10.09 0.05
CA PRO A 153 11.49 -8.72 0.20
C PRO A 153 11.65 -8.02 -1.15
N ARG A 154 12.06 -8.75 -2.20
CA ARG A 154 12.11 -8.21 -3.58
C ARG A 154 10.73 -7.80 -4.09
N ALA A 155 9.73 -8.66 -3.86
CA ALA A 155 8.36 -8.39 -4.27
C ALA A 155 7.82 -7.12 -3.60
N VAL A 156 8.05 -6.96 -2.30
CA VAL A 156 7.60 -5.77 -1.56
C VAL A 156 8.33 -4.51 -2.00
N VAL A 157 9.66 -4.55 -2.11
CA VAL A 157 10.45 -3.39 -2.57
C VAL A 157 10.02 -2.96 -3.98
N GLY A 158 9.80 -3.93 -4.89
CA GLY A 158 9.34 -3.66 -6.25
C GLY A 158 7.93 -3.06 -6.29
N ALA A 159 7.00 -3.58 -5.48
CA ALA A 159 5.64 -3.07 -5.38
C ALA A 159 5.60 -1.62 -4.85
N ILE A 160 6.39 -1.31 -3.82
CA ILE A 160 6.47 0.06 -3.27
C ILE A 160 7.07 1.00 -4.32
N ARG A 161 8.17 0.61 -4.98
CA ARG A 161 8.79 1.42 -6.03
C ARG A 161 7.81 1.72 -7.17
N GLY A 162 7.13 0.69 -7.69
CA GLY A 162 6.11 0.85 -8.73
C GLY A 162 4.94 1.72 -8.27
N GLY A 163 4.56 1.60 -7.00
CA GLY A 163 3.58 2.49 -6.37
C GLY A 163 4.03 3.95 -6.41
N LEU A 164 5.26 4.25 -6.00
CA LEU A 164 5.79 5.62 -6.04
C LEU A 164 5.94 6.16 -7.47
N GLU A 165 6.30 5.31 -8.43
CA GLU A 165 6.36 5.67 -9.86
C GLU A 165 4.97 6.06 -10.36
N PHE A 166 3.95 5.27 -10.04
CA PHE A 166 2.55 5.57 -10.35
C PHE A 166 2.07 6.89 -9.72
N PHE A 167 2.45 7.18 -8.47
CA PHE A 167 2.18 8.49 -7.86
C PHE A 167 2.83 9.62 -8.64
N ALA A 168 4.11 9.48 -9.00
CA ALA A 168 4.83 10.53 -9.73
C ALA A 168 4.18 10.83 -11.09
N GLU A 169 3.70 9.80 -11.80
CA GLU A 169 2.99 9.94 -13.08
C GLU A 169 1.63 10.63 -12.94
N HIS A 170 0.90 10.37 -11.85
CA HIS A 170 -0.48 10.85 -11.66
C HIS A 170 -0.62 11.95 -10.60
N LYS A 171 0.50 12.52 -10.16
CA LYS A 171 0.57 13.46 -9.03
C LYS A 171 -0.44 14.59 -9.14
N ALA A 172 -0.57 15.19 -10.33
CA ALA A 172 -1.50 16.29 -10.54
C ALA A 172 -2.95 15.87 -10.29
N GLN A 173 -3.37 14.72 -10.85
CA GLN A 173 -4.73 14.20 -10.70
C GLN A 173 -5.03 13.76 -9.27
N MET A 174 -4.04 13.20 -8.57
CA MET A 174 -4.20 12.76 -7.18
C MET A 174 -4.32 13.93 -6.19
N LEU A 175 -3.66 15.06 -6.49
CA LEU A 175 -3.60 16.23 -5.61
C LEU A 175 -4.60 17.33 -6.01
N GLU A 176 -5.31 17.17 -7.13
CA GLU A 176 -6.35 18.10 -7.56
C GLU A 176 -7.59 17.99 -6.66
N MET A 177 -8.02 19.14 -6.12
CA MET A 177 -9.30 19.27 -5.41
C MET A 177 -10.36 19.72 -6.41
N HIS A 178 -11.48 19.01 -6.44
CA HIS A 178 -12.67 19.35 -7.24
C HIS A 178 -13.71 20.07 -6.38
#